data_AF-A0A258TDI2-F1
#
_entry.id   AF-A0A258TDI2-F1
#
_cell.length_a   1.000
_cell.length_b   1.000
_cell.length_c   1.000
_cell.angle_alpha   90.00
_cell.angle_beta   90.00
_cell.angle_gamma   90.00
#
_symmetry.space_group_name_H-M   'P 1'
#
loop_
_entity.id
_entity.type
_entity.pdbx_description
1 polymer ?
#
loop_
_entity_poly.entity_id
_entity_poly.type
_entity_poly.pdbx_seq_one_letter_code
_entity_poly.pdbx_strand_id
1 'polypeptide(L)' 'MKNFMLIVMLALVGCGKAHAPMPALPAGSTVVILGDSLSYGTGAKSEEAYPVLLEKSSGWHIMSEGIPGDT' A
#
# COMPACT_ATOMS: atom_id res chain seq x y z
N MET A 1 -26.82 -35.31 -3.67
CA MET A 1 -26.77 -34.05 -4.44
C MET A 1 -27.13 -32.82 -3.61
N LYS A 2 -28.23 -32.82 -2.84
CA LYS A 2 -28.66 -31.68 -2.00
C LYS A 2 -27.59 -31.22 -0.98
N ASN A 3 -26.93 -32.16 -0.30
CA ASN A 3 -25.94 -31.84 0.73
C ASN A 3 -24.65 -31.22 0.16
N PHE A 4 -24.28 -31.62 -1.07
CA PHE A 4 -23.11 -31.04 -1.76
C PHE A 4 -23.36 -29.58 -2.13
N MET A 5 -24.57 -29.25 -2.60
CA MET A 5 -24.97 -27.88 -2.89
C MET A 5 -24.96 -26.99 -1.65
N LEU A 6 -25.33 -27.53 -0.48
CA LEU A 6 -25.29 -26.81 0.79
C LEU A 6 -23.84 -26.48 1.23
N ILE A 7 -22.92 -27.43 1.05
CA ILE A 7 -21.49 -27.24 1.38
C ILE A 7 -20.85 -26.18 0.48
N VAL A 8 -21.16 -26.22 -0.82
CA VAL A 8 -20.68 -25.20 -1.77
C VAL A 8 -21.20 -23.82 -1.36
N MET A 9 -22.49 -23.70 -1.05
CA MET A 9 -23.09 -22.41 -0.65
C MET A 9 -22.48 -21.85 0.64
N LEU A 10 -22.13 -22.72 1.60
CA LEU A 10 -21.50 -22.34 2.86
C LEU A 10 -20.04 -21.88 2.67
N ALA A 11 -19.32 -22.44 1.69
CA ALA A 11 -17.95 -22.07 1.37
C ALA A 11 -17.84 -20.65 0.77
N LEU A 12 -18.90 -20.13 0.14
CA LEU A 12 -18.91 -18.77 -0.43
C LEU A 12 -19.10 -17.66 0.61
N VAL A 13 -19.55 -17.96 1.83
CA VAL A 13 -19.84 -16.94 2.87
C VAL A 13 -18.57 -16.28 3.44
N GLY A 14 -17.39 -16.88 3.24
CA GLY A 14 -16.10 -16.27 3.61
C GLY A 14 -15.57 -15.25 2.59
N CYS A 15 -16.12 -15.23 1.38
CA CYS A 15 -15.69 -14.34 0.30
C CYS A 15 -16.51 -13.05 0.33
N GLY A 16 -16.29 -12.22 1.36
CA GLY A 16 -17.08 -10.99 1.49
C GLY A 16 -16.98 -10.30 2.83
N LYS A 17 -15.84 -9.68 3.10
CA LYS A 17 -15.83 -8.47 3.94
C LYS A 17 -15.31 -7.33 3.08
N ALA A 18 -16.23 -6.66 2.39
CA ALA A 18 -16.00 -5.29 1.98
C ALA A 18 -15.90 -4.48 3.27
N HIS A 19 -14.68 -4.20 3.73
CA HIS A 19 -14.51 -3.17 4.74
C HIS A 19 -15.18 -1.89 4.21
N ALA A 20 -15.87 -1.17 5.08
CA ALA A 20 -16.31 0.17 4.72
C ALA A 20 -15.09 0.93 4.21
N PRO A 21 -15.12 1.49 2.99
CA PRO A 21 -13.96 2.17 2.44
C PRO A 21 -13.55 3.29 3.38
N MET A 22 -12.30 3.25 3.84
CA MET A 22 -11.76 4.35 4.62
C MET A 22 -11.59 5.56 3.71
N PRO A 23 -11.84 6.79 4.23
CA PRO A 23 -11.55 7.98 3.47
C PRO A 23 -10.07 8.02 3.10
N ALA A 24 -9.77 8.43 1.87
CA ALA A 24 -8.38 8.64 1.44
C ALA A 24 -7.74 9.76 2.27
N LEU A 25 -6.42 9.70 2.41
CA LEU A 25 -5.67 10.82 2.98
C LEU A 25 -5.82 12.05 2.08
N PRO A 26 -6.09 13.24 2.65
CA PRO A 26 -6.21 14.45 1.85
C PRO A 26 -4.88 14.80 1.18
N ALA A 27 -4.93 15.50 0.04
CA ALA A 27 -3.75 16.11 -0.55
C ALA A 27 -3.08 17.07 0.44
N GLY A 28 -1.75 17.18 0.38
CA GLY A 28 -0.94 17.92 1.35
C GLY A 28 -0.75 17.21 2.70
N SER A 29 -1.24 15.98 2.87
CA SER A 29 -0.91 15.18 4.06
C SER A 29 0.59 14.92 4.12
N THR A 30 1.21 15.09 5.29
CA THR A 30 2.58 14.64 5.53
C THR A 30 2.59 13.13 5.74
N VAL A 31 3.39 12.43 4.94
CA VAL A 31 3.58 10.97 5.02
C VAL A 31 5.06 10.69 5.14
N VAL A 32 5.44 9.95 6.18
CA VAL A 32 6.81 9.46 6.37
C VAL A 32 6.92 8.06 5.78
N ILE A 33 7.94 7.81 4.96
CA ILE A 33 8.29 6.49 4.45
C ILE A 33 9.55 6.02 5.16
N LEU A 34 9.38 5.03 6.05
CA LEU A 34 10.47 4.37 6.75
C LEU A 34 10.82 3.08 6.02
N GLY A 35 12.11 2.79 5.89
CA GLY A 35 12.55 1.52 5.33
C GLY A 35 14.02 1.51 4.98
N ASP A 36 14.35 0.75 3.94
CA ASP A 36 15.72 0.40 3.61
C ASP A 36 16.18 1.05 2.29
N SER A 37 17.03 0.32 1.55
CA SER A 37 17.51 0.67 0.22
C SER A 37 16.41 0.99 -0.80
N LEU A 38 15.24 0.34 -0.72
CA LEU A 38 14.14 0.59 -1.65
C LEU A 38 13.45 1.92 -1.36
N SER A 39 13.25 2.22 -0.08
CA SER A 39 12.70 3.51 0.35
C SER A 39 13.70 4.64 0.13
N TYR A 40 15.00 4.35 0.23
CA TYR A 40 16.06 5.30 -0.12
C TYR A 40 16.13 5.58 -1.63
N GLY A 41 15.81 4.59 -2.47
CA GLY A 41 15.92 4.70 -3.94
C GLY A 41 17.26 4.21 -4.50
N THR A 42 17.93 3.26 -3.82
CA THR A 42 19.20 2.68 -4.29
C THR A 42 19.06 2.10 -5.69
N GLY A 43 19.92 2.55 -6.61
CA GLY A 43 19.92 2.10 -8.01
C GLY A 43 18.95 2.84 -8.93
N ALA A 44 18.10 3.73 -8.39
CA ALA A 44 17.28 4.65 -9.17
C ALA A 44 17.97 6.01 -9.32
N LYS A 45 17.62 6.77 -10.35
CA LYS A 45 17.89 8.22 -10.34
C LYS A 45 17.05 8.87 -9.25
N SER A 46 17.51 10.01 -8.74
CA SER A 46 16.81 10.73 -7.68
C SER A 46 15.34 11.03 -8.03
N GLU A 47 15.03 11.32 -9.28
CA GLU A 47 13.66 11.63 -9.73
C GLU A 47 12.78 10.39 -9.96
N GLU A 48 13.40 9.22 -10.04
CA GLU A 48 12.79 7.91 -10.29
C GLU A 48 12.63 7.09 -9.00
N ALA A 49 13.16 7.59 -7.86
CA ALA A 49 12.99 6.97 -6.56
C ALA A 49 11.50 6.88 -6.17
N TYR A 50 11.09 5.75 -5.58
CA TYR A 50 9.70 5.48 -5.22
C TYR A 50 9.04 6.61 -4.39
N PRO A 51 9.66 7.13 -3.30
CA PRO A 51 9.07 8.23 -2.54
C PRO A 51 8.79 9.48 -3.40
N VAL A 52 9.68 9.79 -4.34
CA VAL A 52 9.57 10.96 -5.21
C VAL A 52 8.43 10.78 -6.22
N LEU A 53 8.26 9.58 -6.77
CA LEU A 53 7.14 9.27 -7.66
C LEU A 53 5.81 9.24 -6.91
N LEU A 54 5.80 8.74 -5.67
CA LEU A 54 4.62 8.74 -4.82
C LEU A 54 4.18 10.16 -4.47
N GLU A 55 5.11 11.04 -4.12
CA GLU A 55 4.80 12.45 -3.83
C GLU A 55 4.12 13.12 -5.03
N LYS A 56 4.70 12.96 -6.23
CA LYS A 56 4.17 13.54 -7.49
C LYS A 56 2.77 13.03 -7.84
N SER A 57 2.48 11.75 -7.57
CA SER A 57 1.21 11.13 -7.97
C SER A 57 0.11 11.24 -6.94
N SER A 58 0.44 11.30 -5.65
CA SER A 58 -0.52 11.40 -4.55
C SER A 58 -0.88 12.84 -4.16
N GLY A 59 0.01 13.79 -4.43
CA GLY A 59 -0.11 15.15 -3.92
C GLY A 59 0.11 15.25 -2.41
N TRP A 60 0.65 14.22 -1.78
CA TRP A 60 1.10 14.26 -0.38
C TRP A 60 2.44 15.02 -0.26
N HIS A 61 2.84 15.30 0.97
CA HIS A 61 4.20 15.72 1.29
C HIS A 61 4.95 14.52 1.84
N ILE A 62 5.95 14.02 1.10
CA ILE A 62 6.65 12.79 1.45
C ILE A 62 7.98 13.11 2.14
N MET A 63 8.19 12.51 3.31
CA MET A 63 9.48 12.49 3.99
C MET A 63 10.04 11.07 3.93
N SER A 64 11.11 10.87 3.15
CA SER A 64 11.76 9.56 3.04
C SER A 64 12.87 9.43 4.08
N GLU A 65 12.74 8.42 4.93
CA GLU A 65 13.68 8.02 5.98
C GLU A 65 14.16 6.59 5.68
N GLY A 66 14.47 6.32 4.41
CA GLY A 66 15.06 5.05 3.99
C GLY A 66 16.55 4.98 4.29
N ILE A 67 17.02 3.93 4.94
CA ILE A 67 18.44 3.71 5.24
C ILE A 67 18.90 2.40 4.57
N PRO A 68 19.76 2.44 3.52
CA PRO A 68 20.23 1.22 2.88
C PRO A 68 20.87 0.24 3.86
N GLY A 69 20.33 -0.99 3.92
CA GLY A 69 20.81 -2.05 4.81
C GLY A 69 20.17 -2.08 6.20
N ASP A 70 19.20 -1.19 6.49
CA ASP A 70 18.42 -1.23 7.72
C ASP A 70 17.38 -2.38 7.69
N THR A 71 17.28 -3.14 8.80
CA THR A 71 16.48 -4.39 8.91
C THR A 71 15.72 -4.49 10.21
#